data_AF-A0A7K2MNZ1-F1
#
_entry.id   AF-A0A7K2MNZ1-F1
#
_cell.length_a   1.000
_cell.length_b   1.000
_cell.length_c   1.000
_cell.angle_alpha   90.00
_cell.angle_beta   90.00
_cell.angle_gamma   90.00
#
_symmetry.space_group_name_H-M   'P 1'
#
loop_
_entity.id
_entity.type
_entity.pdbx_description
1 polymer ?
#
loop_
_entity_poly.entity_id
_entity_poly.type
_entity_poly.pdbx_seq_one_letter_code
_entity_poly.pdbx_strand_id
1 'polypeptide(L)'
;MPASTAPQAPPAPPAQAQEAPAPQRSRGADTRALTQVLFGELKDLTPGTPEHHRVRAALIEANLPLVRYAAARFRSRNEPMED
;
A
#
# COMPACT_ATOMS: atom_id res chain seq x y z
N MET A 1 -22.80 -39.36 46.19
CA MET A 1 -23.36 -39.86 44.92
C MET A 1 -24.61 -39.04 44.59
N PRO A 2 -24.83 -38.51 43.37
CA PRO A 2 -23.99 -38.44 42.18
C PRO A 2 -23.44 -37.02 41.89
N ALA A 3 -22.45 -36.98 40.98
CA ALA A 3 -21.68 -35.81 40.57
C ALA A 3 -22.43 -34.93 39.55
N SER A 4 -22.28 -33.61 39.68
CA SER A 4 -22.83 -32.61 38.77
C SER A 4 -21.89 -32.44 37.58
N THR A 5 -22.22 -33.05 36.44
CA THR A 5 -21.46 -32.90 35.20
C THR A 5 -21.91 -31.61 34.51
N ALA A 6 -21.07 -30.58 34.53
CA ALA A 6 -21.23 -29.40 33.68
C ALA A 6 -20.76 -29.72 32.24
N PRO A 7 -21.45 -29.25 31.19
CA PRO A 7 -20.98 -29.42 29.82
C PRO A 7 -19.81 -28.47 29.54
N GLN A 8 -18.65 -29.04 29.20
CA GLN A 8 -17.52 -28.29 28.64
C GLN A 8 -17.89 -27.71 27.27
N ALA A 9 -17.71 -26.40 27.11
CA ALA A 9 -17.74 -25.74 25.81
C ALA A 9 -16.43 -26.04 25.03
N PRO A 10 -16.49 -26.28 23.71
CA PRO A 10 -15.30 -26.55 22.91
C PRO A 10 -14.38 -25.32 22.81
N PRO A 11 -13.06 -25.51 22.65
CA PRO A 11 -12.14 -24.40 22.47
C PRO A 11 -12.36 -23.75 21.10
N ALA A 12 -12.55 -22.44 21.09
CA ALA A 12 -12.57 -21.65 19.87
C ALA A 12 -11.22 -21.79 19.13
N PRO A 13 -11.22 -21.88 17.79
CA PRO A 13 -9.98 -21.94 17.03
C PRO A 13 -9.16 -20.66 17.24
N PRO A 14 -7.82 -20.72 17.15
CA PRO A 14 -6.99 -19.54 17.30
C PRO A 14 -7.41 -18.52 16.27
N ALA A 15 -7.87 -17.36 16.75
CA ALA A 15 -8.10 -16.19 15.94
C ALA A 15 -6.84 -15.98 15.10
N GLN A 16 -6.97 -16.19 13.79
CA GLN A 16 -5.95 -15.83 12.82
C GLN A 16 -5.57 -14.40 13.15
N ALA A 17 -4.31 -14.20 13.54
CA ALA A 17 -3.77 -12.88 13.82
C ALA A 17 -4.05 -12.02 12.60
N GLN A 18 -5.08 -11.18 12.70
CA GLN A 18 -5.30 -10.11 11.76
C GLN A 18 -4.10 -9.20 11.97
N GLU A 19 -3.10 -9.36 11.09
CA GLU A 19 -1.93 -8.52 11.04
C GLU A 19 -2.45 -7.10 10.85
N ALA A 20 -2.50 -6.37 11.96
CA ALA A 20 -3.05 -5.02 12.00
C ALA A 20 -2.30 -4.19 10.96
N PRO A 21 -2.99 -3.33 10.17
CA PRO A 21 -2.34 -2.58 9.13
C PRO A 21 -1.25 -1.73 9.76
N ALA A 22 0.00 -1.97 9.36
CA ALA A 22 1.15 -1.15 9.76
C ALA A 22 0.81 0.34 9.54
N PRO A 23 1.24 1.24 10.43
CA PRO A 23 0.85 2.63 10.40
C PRO A 23 1.16 3.23 9.02
N GLN A 24 0.19 3.86 8.38
CA GLN A 24 0.31 4.39 7.00
C GLN A 24 1.57 5.24 6.75
N ARG A 25 2.15 5.83 7.81
CA ARG A 25 3.46 6.51 7.77
C ARG A 25 4.62 5.59 7.42
N SER A 26 4.70 4.38 7.95
CA SER A 26 5.80 3.44 7.67
C SER A 26 5.76 3.04 6.20
N ARG A 27 4.59 2.63 5.70
CA ARG A 27 4.38 2.31 4.28
C ARG A 27 4.79 3.46 3.36
N GLY A 28 4.45 4.70 3.72
CA GLY A 28 4.88 5.88 2.95
C GLY A 28 6.39 6.12 2.98
N ALA A 29 7.06 5.85 4.10
CA ALA A 29 8.52 5.94 4.20
C ALA A 29 9.21 4.84 3.36
N ASP A 30 8.69 3.61 3.41
CA ASP A 30 9.22 2.49 2.63
C ASP A 30 9.08 2.73 1.13
N THR A 31 7.93 3.23 0.67
CA THR A 31 7.72 3.61 -0.74
C THR A 31 8.67 4.72 -1.18
N ARG A 32 8.96 5.71 -0.32
CA ARG A 32 9.92 6.78 -0.64
C ARG A 32 11.34 6.25 -0.75
N ALA A 33 11.76 5.36 0.16
CA ALA A 33 13.07 4.74 0.12
C ALA A 33 13.25 3.91 -1.17
N LEU A 34 12.27 3.06 -1.50
CA LEU A 34 12.27 2.30 -2.76
C LEU A 34 12.34 3.21 -3.99
N THR A 35 11.54 4.28 -4.00
CA THR A 35 11.50 5.23 -5.12
C THR A 35 12.85 5.93 -5.32
N GLN A 36 13.58 6.26 -4.25
CA GLN A 36 14.93 6.84 -4.37
C GLN A 36 15.92 5.89 -5.04
N VAL A 37 15.91 4.62 -4.65
CA VAL A 37 16.78 3.59 -5.27
C VAL A 37 16.46 3.46 -6.75
N LEU A 38 15.18 3.31 -7.11
CA LEU A 38 14.76 3.16 -8.50
C LEU A 38 15.09 4.38 -9.36
N PHE A 39 14.99 5.61 -8.83
CA PHE A 39 15.44 6.80 -9.56
C PHE A 39 16.95 6.83 -9.76
N GLY A 40 17.72 6.33 -8.78
CA GLY A 40 19.17 6.13 -8.93
C GLY A 40 19.48 5.18 -10.08
N GLU A 41 18.85 4.00 -10.09
CA GLU A 41 19.01 3.02 -11.17
C GLU A 41 18.60 3.58 -12.54
N LEU A 42 17.44 4.26 -12.62
CA LEU A 42 16.91 4.79 -13.88
C LEU A 42 17.88 5.78 -14.54
N LYS A 43 18.63 6.56 -13.74
CA LYS A 43 19.58 7.56 -14.23
C LYS A 43 20.70 6.94 -15.07
N ASP A 44 21.13 5.74 -14.72
CA ASP A 44 22.27 5.07 -15.34
C ASP A 44 21.85 4.15 -16.51
N LEU A 45 20.54 3.91 -16.68
CA LEU A 45 20.00 3.05 -17.73
C LEU A 45 19.73 3.83 -19.03
N THR A 46 20.13 3.23 -20.16
CA THR A 46 19.87 3.81 -21.49
C THR A 46 18.36 3.78 -21.80
N PRO A 47 17.76 4.92 -22.20
CA PRO A 47 16.36 4.97 -22.62
C PRO A 47 16.05 4.01 -23.78
N GLY A 48 14.90 3.37 -23.71
CA GLY A 48 14.44 2.39 -24.72
C GLY A 48 14.90 0.95 -24.48
N THR A 49 15.76 0.71 -23.48
CA THR A 49 16.15 -0.66 -23.09
C THR A 49 15.05 -1.32 -22.24
N PRO A 50 14.91 -2.66 -22.30
CA PRO A 50 13.98 -3.40 -21.44
C PRO A 50 14.18 -3.09 -19.95
N GLU A 51 15.41 -2.90 -19.50
CA GLU A 51 15.78 -2.55 -18.13
C GLU A 51 15.22 -1.18 -17.75
N HIS A 52 15.46 -0.16 -18.60
CA HIS A 52 14.90 1.18 -18.39
C HIS A 52 13.36 1.15 -18.31
N HIS A 53 12.72 0.35 -19.17
CA HIS A 53 11.26 0.17 -19.14
C HIS A 53 10.78 -0.50 -17.84
N ARG A 54 11.49 -1.53 -17.35
CA ARG A 54 11.16 -2.22 -16.10
C ARG A 54 11.25 -1.29 -14.89
N VAL A 55 12.35 -0.56 -14.75
CA VAL A 55 12.55 0.38 -13.62
C VAL A 55 11.51 1.50 -13.67
N ARG A 56 11.22 2.04 -14.85
CA ARG A 56 10.17 3.05 -15.02
C ARG A 56 8.79 2.51 -14.66
N ALA A 57 8.44 1.29 -15.04
CA ALA A 57 7.16 0.68 -14.69
C ALA A 57 7.02 0.52 -13.17
N ALA A 58 8.07 0.03 -12.51
CA ALA A 58 8.11 -0.10 -11.05
C ALA A 58 7.91 1.26 -10.34
N LEU A 59 8.54 2.33 -10.84
CA LEU A 59 8.35 3.69 -10.32
C LEU A 59 6.88 4.15 -10.44
N ILE A 60 6.24 3.88 -11.58
CA ILE A 60 4.83 4.23 -11.81
C ILE A 60 3.92 3.48 -10.84
N GLU A 61 4.10 2.17 -10.70
CA GLU A 61 3.29 1.34 -9.83
C GLU A 61 3.43 1.74 -8.35
N ALA A 62 4.66 1.94 -7.88
CA ALA A 62 4.94 2.35 -6.51
C ALA A 62 4.30 3.71 -6.17
N ASN A 63 4.19 4.62 -7.15
CA ASN A 63 3.67 5.98 -6.93
C ASN A 63 2.20 6.15 -7.35
N LEU A 64 1.56 5.13 -7.92
CA LEU A 64 0.16 5.20 -8.37
C LEU A 64 -0.82 5.61 -7.25
N PRO A 65 -0.71 5.12 -6.00
CA PRO A 65 -1.59 5.56 -4.91
C PRO A 65 -1.47 7.06 -4.62
N LEU A 66 -0.25 7.63 -4.68
CA LEU A 66 -0.01 9.05 -4.46
C LEU A 66 -0.63 9.89 -5.58
N VAL A 67 -0.47 9.47 -6.84
CA VAL A 67 -1.09 10.14 -7.99
C VAL A 67 -2.61 10.14 -7.87
N ARG A 68 -3.21 9.01 -7.47
CA ARG A 68 -4.67 8.92 -7.23
C ARG A 68 -5.13 9.88 -6.14
N TYR A 69 -4.40 9.97 -5.03
CA TYR A 69 -4.69 10.91 -3.95
C TYR A 69 -4.63 12.37 -4.43
N ALA A 70 -3.55 12.74 -5.15
CA ALA A 70 -3.40 14.09 -5.70
C ALA A 70 -4.52 14.42 -6.69
N ALA A 71 -4.82 13.52 -7.63
CA ALA A 71 -5.87 13.69 -8.64
C ALA A 71 -7.26 13.87 -8.03
N ALA A 72 -7.59 13.11 -6.97
CA ALA A 72 -8.86 13.26 -6.26
C ALA A 72 -9.04 14.68 -5.66
N ARG A 73 -7.96 15.26 -5.13
CA ARG A 73 -7.95 16.61 -4.56
C ARG A 73 -8.07 17.72 -5.61
N PHE A 74 -7.61 17.50 -6.85
CA PHE A 74 -7.84 18.47 -7.93
C PHE A 74 -9.29 18.46 -8.42
N ARG A 75 -9.95 17.29 -8.47
CA ARG A 75 -11.37 17.21 -8.84
C ARG A 75 -12.27 17.98 -7.90
N SER A 76 -11.96 18.00 -6.60
CA SER A 76 -12.73 18.76 -5.60
C SER A 76 -12.52 20.28 -5.66
N ARG A 77 -11.62 20.80 -6.51
CA ARG A 77 -11.40 22.25 -6.69
C ARG A 77 -12.14 22.82 -7.91
N ASN A 78 -12.80 21.97 -8.70
CA ASN A 78 -13.62 22.41 -9.84
C ASN A 78 -15.07 22.63 -9.38
N GLU A 79 -15.26 23.51 -8.39
CA GLU A 79 -16.58 24.11 -8.14
C GLU A 79 -16.90 24.97 -9.37
N PRO A 80 -18.11 24.89 -9.95
CA PRO A 80 -18.44 25.64 -11.15
C PRO A 80 -18.24 27.12 -10.86
N MET A 81 -17.34 27.75 -11.59
CA MET A 81 -17.35 29.21 -11.74
C MET A 81 -18.74 29.52 -12.30
N GLU A 82 -19.56 30.25 -11.54
CA GLU A 82 -20.93 30.62 -11.90
C GLU A 82 -21.00 31.20 -13.33
N ASP A 83 -22.10 30.90 -14.03
CA ASP A 83 -22.43 31.17 -15.45
C ASP A 83 -21.95 32.53 -16.01
#